data_AF-A0A958L9R0-F1
#
_entry.id   AF-A0A958L9R0-F1
#
_cell.length_a   1.000
_cell.length_b   1.000
_cell.length_c   1.000
_cell.angle_alpha   90.00
_cell.angle_beta   90.00
_cell.angle_gamma   90.00
#
_symmetry.space_group_name_H-M   'P 1'
#
loop_
_entity.id
_entity.type
_entity.pdbx_description
1 polymer ?
#
loop_
_entity_poly.entity_id
_entity_poly.type
_entity_poly.pdbx_seq_one_letter_code
_entity_poly.pdbx_strand_id
1 'polypeptide(L)'
;MNKKINWLNRNLNYKQQKLQTLLNRRLFLGFAIIFIFFLASLSQWNGIYVLLVVGLSVFFVFYYQLTKKYQHHLFFLNQLLLFYERTKARQRGTYKNKSYPLTNYPNHLQTMAQDLHLAGEMSVFNLMDETITQQGQETLLKTLIDPQMSKTEILNQQNLIRDLNKNWWSLVKLRLQKSQGKPANLQQTLKDVQRSIVGMHFHKILIIHISLFLLMWLAIGYTLLTGTKLNPIALFTIYLLFSLSTRSNVASAFRRAHDISQQVLQLSHIIQFIETHKNHPLFSKHFTSCLQLKLQRQLNKLQRYMTFLSVEGHPMVHLVLNSICPWDYIITFFVERWRQQVADKLPKVLSELAQFEVLM
;
A
#
# COMPACT_ATOMS: atom_id res chain seq x y z
N MET A 1 21.22 -24.78 8.74
CA MET A 1 20.82 -23.57 7.97
C MET A 1 21.43 -23.48 6.58
N ASN A 2 22.74 -23.76 6.39
CA ASN A 2 23.41 -23.61 5.08
C ASN A 2 22.76 -24.41 3.93
N LYS A 3 22.32 -25.66 4.16
CA LYS A 3 21.59 -26.45 3.15
C LYS A 3 20.29 -25.76 2.68
N LYS A 4 19.54 -25.12 3.59
CA LYS A 4 18.29 -24.40 3.26
C LYS A 4 18.57 -23.11 2.47
N ILE A 5 19.60 -22.35 2.85
CA ILE A 5 20.01 -21.14 2.12
C ILE A 5 20.44 -21.49 0.69
N ASN A 6 21.26 -22.53 0.52
CA ASN A 6 21.71 -22.98 -0.79
C ASN A 6 20.54 -23.48 -1.67
N TRP A 7 19.58 -24.19 -1.08
CA TRP A 7 18.35 -24.60 -1.77
C TRP A 7 17.50 -23.39 -2.20
N LEU A 8 17.34 -22.38 -1.33
CA LEU A 8 16.61 -21.14 -1.65
C LEU A 8 17.27 -20.38 -2.80
N ASN A 9 18.60 -20.22 -2.77
CA ASN A 9 19.38 -19.58 -3.83
C ASN A 9 19.19 -20.27 -5.18
N ARG A 10 19.27 -21.61 -5.21
CA ARG A 10 19.03 -22.38 -6.45
C ARG A 10 17.61 -22.18 -6.99
N ASN A 11 16.61 -22.21 -6.11
CA ASN A 11 15.21 -22.00 -6.51
C ASN A 11 14.93 -20.57 -6.96
N LEU A 12 15.57 -19.57 -6.34
CA LEU A 12 15.48 -18.17 -6.75
C LEU A 12 16.02 -18.01 -8.18
N ASN A 13 17.22 -18.51 -8.45
CA ASN A 13 17.84 -18.43 -9.77
C ASN A 13 16.97 -19.12 -10.85
N TYR A 14 16.51 -20.34 -10.58
CA TYR A 14 15.63 -21.07 -11.50
C TYR A 14 14.32 -20.30 -11.79
N LYS A 15 13.68 -19.76 -10.77
CA LYS A 15 12.42 -19.02 -10.94
C LYS A 15 12.62 -17.64 -11.55
N GLN A 16 13.77 -17.00 -11.34
CA GLN A 16 14.14 -15.74 -12.00
C GLN A 16 14.31 -15.95 -13.50
N GLN A 17 15.01 -17.01 -13.92
CA GLN A 17 15.12 -17.39 -15.32
C GLN A 17 13.73 -17.66 -15.93
N LYS A 18 12.87 -18.40 -15.23
CA LYS A 18 11.49 -18.65 -15.69
C LYS A 18 10.65 -17.38 -15.75
N LEU A 19 10.84 -16.43 -14.85
CA LEU A 19 10.17 -15.12 -14.94
C LEU A 19 10.66 -14.34 -16.16
N GLN A 20 11.97 -14.31 -16.44
CA GLN A 20 12.51 -13.64 -17.62
C GLN A 20 11.95 -14.22 -18.92
N THR A 21 11.85 -15.55 -19.03
CA THR A 21 11.23 -16.17 -20.22
C THR A 21 9.76 -15.80 -20.37
N LEU A 22 8.99 -15.73 -19.27
CA LEU A 22 7.59 -15.28 -19.30
C LEU A 22 7.45 -13.79 -19.65
N LEU A 23 8.35 -12.93 -19.14
CA LEU A 23 8.38 -11.51 -19.48
C LEU A 23 8.69 -11.31 -20.96
N ASN A 24 9.66 -12.04 -21.51
CA ASN A 24 10.00 -11.98 -22.93
C ASN A 24 8.83 -12.46 -23.80
N ARG A 25 8.14 -13.55 -23.42
CA ARG A 25 6.92 -14.00 -24.11
C ARG A 25 5.81 -12.96 -24.07
N ARG A 26 5.60 -12.29 -22.93
CA ARG A 26 4.62 -11.19 -22.79
C ARG A 26 4.97 -10.00 -23.69
N LEU A 27 6.24 -9.61 -23.74
CA LEU A 27 6.72 -8.53 -24.61
C LEU A 27 6.52 -8.88 -26.08
N PHE A 28 6.87 -10.10 -26.48
CA PHE A 28 6.65 -10.59 -27.84
C PHE A 28 5.17 -10.55 -28.24
N LEU A 29 4.25 -10.98 -27.36
CA LEU A 29 2.81 -10.87 -27.59
C LEU A 29 2.35 -9.41 -27.73
N GLY A 30 2.90 -8.51 -26.91
CA GLY A 30 2.63 -7.07 -27.02
C GLY A 30 3.04 -6.51 -28.39
N PHE A 31 4.25 -6.84 -28.85
CA PHE A 31 4.71 -6.45 -30.19
C PHE A 31 3.88 -7.07 -31.30
N ALA A 32 3.47 -8.34 -31.16
CA ALA A 32 2.61 -9.01 -32.14
C ALA A 32 1.24 -8.33 -32.26
N ILE A 33 0.62 -7.90 -31.15
CA ILE A 33 -0.64 -7.14 -31.17
C ILE A 33 -0.47 -5.82 -31.91
N ILE A 34 0.59 -5.06 -31.60
CA ILE A 34 0.88 -3.78 -32.27
C ILE A 34 1.13 -3.99 -33.76
N PHE A 35 1.88 -5.03 -34.12
CA PHE A 35 2.19 -5.36 -35.52
C PHE A 35 0.93 -5.76 -36.31
N ILE A 36 0.03 -6.56 -35.71
CA ILE A 36 -1.25 -6.93 -36.33
C ILE A 36 -2.16 -5.70 -36.48
N PHE A 37 -2.18 -4.81 -35.48
CA PHE A 37 -2.90 -3.55 -35.58
C PHE A 37 -2.37 -2.65 -36.70
N PHE A 38 -1.05 -2.60 -36.88
CA PHE A 38 -0.40 -1.89 -37.98
C PHE A 38 -0.75 -2.51 -39.34
N LEU A 39 -0.67 -3.84 -39.49
CA LEU A 39 -1.07 -4.53 -40.72
C LEU A 39 -2.56 -4.33 -41.04
N ALA A 40 -3.43 -4.37 -40.03
CA ALA A 40 -4.86 -4.10 -40.17
C ALA A 40 -5.16 -2.65 -40.55
N SER A 41 -4.24 -1.71 -40.28
CA SER A 41 -4.38 -0.31 -40.73
C SER A 41 -3.96 -0.08 -42.18
N LEU A 42 -3.08 -0.93 -42.72
CA LEU A 42 -2.66 -0.92 -44.13
C LEU A 42 -3.64 -1.68 -45.04
N SER A 43 -4.39 -2.64 -44.47
CA SER A 43 -5.45 -3.40 -45.13
C SER A 43 -6.83 -2.83 -44.78
N GLN A 44 -7.88 -3.19 -45.54
CA GLN A 44 -9.25 -3.02 -45.03
C GLN A 44 -9.45 -3.93 -43.80
N TRP A 45 -10.16 -3.40 -42.78
CA TRP A 45 -10.43 -4.09 -41.53
C TRP A 45 -11.31 -5.33 -41.77
N ASN A 46 -10.69 -6.50 -41.79
CA ASN A 46 -11.39 -7.79 -41.89
C ASN A 46 -11.63 -8.40 -40.49
N GLY A 47 -12.73 -9.16 -40.34
CA GLY A 47 -13.09 -9.81 -39.07
C GLY A 47 -12.03 -10.75 -38.50
N ILE A 48 -11.14 -11.29 -39.35
CA ILE A 48 -10.01 -12.12 -38.93
C ILE A 48 -9.01 -11.33 -38.07
N TYR A 49 -8.72 -10.07 -38.41
CA TYR A 49 -7.81 -9.23 -37.62
C TYR A 49 -8.38 -8.94 -36.23
N VAL A 50 -9.69 -8.68 -36.14
CA VAL A 50 -10.39 -8.49 -34.87
C VAL A 50 -10.28 -9.75 -34.00
N LEU A 51 -10.53 -10.93 -34.57
CA LEU A 51 -10.44 -12.20 -33.85
C LEU A 51 -9.00 -12.49 -33.36
N LEU A 52 -7.98 -12.19 -34.18
CA LEU A 52 -6.57 -12.31 -33.79
C LEU A 52 -6.18 -11.35 -32.67
N VAL A 53 -6.60 -10.09 -32.73
CA VAL A 53 -6.31 -9.10 -31.69
C VAL A 53 -6.99 -9.50 -30.37
N VAL A 54 -8.24 -9.94 -30.42
CA VAL A 54 -8.97 -10.43 -29.23
C VAL A 54 -8.28 -11.66 -28.64
N GLY A 55 -7.94 -12.66 -29.48
CA GLY A 55 -7.26 -13.88 -29.03
C GLY A 55 -5.90 -13.58 -28.39
N LEU A 56 -5.06 -12.76 -29.02
CA LEU A 56 -3.78 -12.36 -28.47
C LEU A 56 -3.91 -11.52 -27.19
N SER A 57 -4.95 -10.70 -27.09
CA SER A 57 -5.23 -9.93 -25.86
C SER A 57 -5.56 -10.85 -24.69
N VAL A 58 -6.33 -11.93 -24.91
CA VAL A 58 -6.59 -12.95 -23.88
C VAL A 58 -5.29 -13.63 -23.43
N PHE A 59 -4.43 -14.04 -24.38
CA PHE A 59 -3.12 -14.62 -24.04
C PHE A 59 -2.22 -13.62 -23.31
N PHE A 60 -2.21 -12.35 -23.73
CA PHE A 60 -1.45 -11.30 -23.06
C PHE A 60 -1.88 -11.13 -21.60
N VAL A 61 -3.19 -11.09 -21.34
CA VAL A 61 -3.76 -11.02 -19.97
C VAL A 61 -3.38 -12.27 -19.17
N PHE A 62 -3.45 -13.47 -19.76
CA PHE A 62 -3.03 -14.70 -19.10
C PHE A 62 -1.55 -14.67 -18.69
N TYR A 63 -0.65 -14.30 -19.60
CA TYR A 63 0.78 -14.17 -19.31
C TYR A 63 1.07 -13.03 -18.31
N TYR A 64 0.29 -11.94 -18.35
CA TYR A 64 0.37 -10.88 -17.35
C TYR A 64 0.03 -11.39 -15.94
N GLN A 65 -1.04 -12.15 -15.78
CA GLN A 65 -1.39 -12.75 -14.48
C GLN A 65 -0.33 -13.76 -14.01
N LEU A 66 0.19 -14.57 -14.92
CA LEU A 66 1.23 -15.55 -14.61
C LEU A 66 2.54 -14.86 -14.17
N THR A 67 2.98 -13.84 -14.90
CA THR A 67 4.18 -13.04 -14.54
C THR A 67 4.00 -12.39 -13.16
N LYS A 68 2.83 -11.80 -12.87
CA LYS A 68 2.52 -11.23 -11.55
C LYS A 68 2.61 -12.27 -10.42
N LYS A 69 2.09 -13.49 -10.64
CA LYS A 69 2.19 -14.59 -9.67
C LYS A 69 3.64 -15.00 -9.42
N TYR A 70 4.45 -15.13 -10.47
CA TYR A 70 5.87 -15.47 -10.33
C TYR A 70 6.68 -14.37 -9.63
N GLN A 71 6.44 -13.10 -9.96
CA GLN A 71 7.06 -11.96 -9.28
C GLN A 71 6.77 -11.97 -7.78
N HIS A 72 5.50 -12.17 -7.39
CA HIS A 72 5.13 -12.23 -5.98
C HIS A 72 5.81 -13.39 -5.25
N HIS A 73 5.88 -14.57 -5.88
CA HIS A 73 6.52 -15.72 -5.28
C HIS A 73 8.06 -15.57 -5.19
N LEU A 74 8.69 -14.95 -6.18
CA LEU A 74 10.11 -14.60 -6.14
C LEU A 74 10.41 -13.59 -5.04
N PHE A 75 9.57 -12.57 -4.89
CA PHE A 75 9.67 -11.61 -3.80
C PHE A 75 9.64 -12.33 -2.44
N PHE A 76 8.66 -13.21 -2.23
CA PHE A 76 8.56 -14.00 -1.01
C PHE A 76 9.81 -14.85 -0.73
N LEU A 77 10.33 -15.55 -1.75
CA LEU A 77 11.54 -16.37 -1.59
C LEU A 77 12.77 -15.52 -1.25
N ASN A 78 12.90 -14.34 -1.86
CA ASN A 78 14.00 -13.42 -1.58
C ASN A 78 13.95 -12.90 -0.14
N GLN A 79 12.75 -12.53 0.32
CA GLN A 79 12.55 -12.12 1.71
C GLN A 79 12.85 -13.25 2.69
N LEU A 80 12.45 -14.49 2.36
CA LEU A 80 12.71 -15.66 3.18
C LEU A 80 14.22 -15.93 3.30
N LEU A 81 14.96 -15.76 2.21
CA LEU A 81 16.40 -15.87 2.21
C LEU A 81 17.04 -14.81 3.11
N LEU A 82 16.67 -13.54 2.95
CA LEU A 82 17.17 -12.45 3.79
C LEU A 82 16.86 -12.69 5.27
N PHE A 83 15.68 -13.21 5.59
CA PHE A 83 15.33 -13.59 6.95
C PHE A 83 16.26 -14.67 7.53
N TYR A 84 16.54 -15.74 6.77
CA TYR A 84 17.46 -16.78 7.23
C TYR A 84 18.90 -16.27 7.38
N GLU A 85 19.37 -15.39 6.50
CA GLU A 85 20.70 -14.78 6.60
C GLU A 85 20.81 -13.87 7.82
N ARG A 86 19.82 -13.01 8.06
CA ARG A 86 19.74 -12.18 9.28
C ARG A 86 19.72 -13.04 10.54
N THR A 87 18.90 -14.08 10.57
CA THR A 87 18.82 -15.02 11.70
C THR A 87 20.17 -15.69 11.95
N LYS A 88 20.89 -16.07 10.87
CA LYS A 88 22.23 -16.68 10.97
C LYS A 88 23.23 -15.71 11.59
N ALA A 89 23.21 -14.45 11.16
CA ALA A 89 24.09 -13.42 11.68
C ALA A 89 23.80 -13.14 13.17
N ARG A 90 22.52 -13.10 13.56
CA ARG A 90 22.12 -12.93 14.97
C ARG A 90 22.59 -14.08 15.86
N GLN A 91 22.41 -15.33 15.42
CA GLN A 91 22.89 -16.50 16.16
C GLN A 91 24.42 -16.51 16.35
N ARG A 92 25.17 -15.85 15.47
CA ARG A 92 26.63 -15.72 15.54
C ARG A 92 27.10 -14.47 16.27
N GLY A 93 26.18 -13.58 16.67
CA GLY A 93 26.53 -12.28 17.24
C GLY A 93 27.19 -11.31 16.23
N THR A 94 27.13 -11.60 14.93
CA THR A 94 27.76 -10.77 13.89
C THR A 94 26.76 -9.85 13.18
N TYR A 95 25.51 -9.78 13.66
CA TYR A 95 24.50 -8.92 13.07
C TYR A 95 24.78 -7.46 13.41
N LYS A 96 24.93 -6.65 12.38
CA LYS A 96 25.16 -5.21 12.48
C LYS A 96 24.02 -4.48 11.79
N ASN A 97 23.55 -3.42 12.42
CA ASN A 97 22.57 -2.51 11.85
C ASN A 97 22.84 -1.10 12.37
N LYS A 98 21.94 -0.16 12.10
CA LYS A 98 22.06 1.24 12.49
C LYS A 98 22.15 1.40 14.01
N SER A 99 22.93 2.37 14.47
CA SER A 99 22.83 2.87 15.85
C SER A 99 21.63 3.81 15.98
N TYR A 100 20.97 3.77 17.14
CA TYR A 100 19.85 4.63 17.46
C TYR A 100 20.29 5.77 18.37
N PRO A 101 19.98 7.03 18.02
CA PRO A 101 20.33 8.15 18.87
C PRO A 101 19.52 8.09 20.17
N LEU A 102 20.23 8.19 21.29
CA LEU A 102 19.65 8.20 22.64
C LEU A 102 19.32 9.61 23.15
N THR A 103 19.41 10.63 22.29
CA THR A 103 19.27 12.05 22.64
C THR A 103 17.96 12.41 23.32
N ASN A 104 16.92 11.61 23.12
CA ASN A 104 15.58 11.83 23.67
C ASN A 104 15.42 11.30 25.10
N TYR A 105 16.43 10.62 25.66
CA TYR A 105 16.38 10.03 27.00
C TYR A 105 17.17 10.88 28.02
N PRO A 106 16.82 10.87 29.30
CA PRO A 106 17.63 11.45 30.37
C PRO A 106 19.07 10.89 30.39
N ASN A 107 20.05 11.72 30.74
CA ASN A 107 21.48 11.34 30.74
C ASN A 107 21.78 10.03 31.46
N HIS A 108 21.16 9.76 32.62
CA HIS A 108 21.37 8.53 33.36
C HIS A 108 20.95 7.27 32.57
N LEU A 109 19.83 7.33 31.85
CA LEU A 109 19.39 6.23 30.97
C LEU A 109 20.26 6.13 29.72
N GLN A 110 20.78 7.25 29.20
CA GLN A 110 21.72 7.22 28.08
C GLN A 110 23.01 6.48 28.45
N THR A 111 23.60 6.80 29.60
CA THR A 111 24.82 6.14 30.09
C THR A 111 24.57 4.65 30.32
N MET A 112 23.49 4.29 31.03
CA MET A 112 23.13 2.88 31.24
C MET A 112 22.93 2.12 29.92
N ALA A 113 22.23 2.73 28.96
CA ALA A 113 21.99 2.11 27.66
C ALA A 113 23.27 1.97 26.82
N GLN A 114 24.27 2.83 27.02
CA GLN A 114 25.58 2.70 26.39
C GLN A 114 26.39 1.58 27.04
N ASP A 115 26.45 1.53 28.37
CA ASP A 115 27.17 0.51 29.14
C ASP A 115 26.63 -0.90 28.88
N LEU A 116 25.31 -1.04 28.78
CA LEU A 116 24.62 -2.30 28.44
C LEU A 116 24.55 -2.58 26.94
N HIS A 117 25.16 -1.74 26.10
CA HIS A 117 25.13 -1.84 24.64
C HIS A 117 23.71 -2.01 24.06
N LEU A 118 22.74 -1.23 24.54
CA LEU A 118 21.33 -1.35 24.14
C LEU A 118 21.02 -0.65 22.80
N ALA A 119 21.76 0.39 22.38
CA ALA A 119 21.40 1.20 21.20
C ALA A 119 22.53 1.44 20.15
N GLY A 120 23.68 0.80 20.31
CA GLY A 120 24.78 0.81 19.33
C GLY A 120 24.54 -0.04 18.07
N GLU A 121 25.52 -0.11 17.16
CA GLU A 121 25.43 -0.88 15.91
C GLU A 121 25.33 -2.40 16.11
N MET A 122 26.04 -2.93 17.11
CA MET A 122 25.97 -4.32 17.57
C MET A 122 25.21 -4.42 18.90
N SER A 123 24.05 -3.80 18.98
CA SER A 123 23.25 -3.75 20.20
C SER A 123 22.29 -4.92 20.39
N VAL A 124 21.88 -5.12 21.64
CA VAL A 124 20.76 -6.00 22.00
C VAL A 124 19.49 -5.61 21.24
N PHE A 125 19.22 -4.31 21.09
CA PHE A 125 18.11 -3.81 20.28
C PHE A 125 18.18 -4.37 18.85
N ASN A 126 19.33 -4.26 18.17
CA ASN A 126 19.48 -4.74 16.80
C ASN A 126 19.34 -6.27 16.68
N LEU A 127 19.71 -7.02 17.73
CA LEU A 127 19.50 -8.46 17.78
C LEU A 127 18.02 -8.84 17.93
N MET A 128 17.23 -8.04 18.65
CA MET A 128 15.81 -8.28 18.91
C MET A 128 14.88 -7.69 17.85
N ASP A 129 15.25 -6.56 17.23
CA ASP A 129 14.37 -5.78 16.35
C ASP A 129 13.91 -6.58 15.12
N GLU A 130 12.64 -6.95 15.11
CA GLU A 130 11.91 -7.48 13.95
C GLU A 130 10.70 -6.61 13.59
N THR A 131 10.64 -5.40 14.13
CA THR A 131 9.52 -4.49 13.91
C THR A 131 9.48 -4.02 12.45
N ILE A 132 8.27 -3.67 12.00
CA ILE A 132 7.99 -3.32 10.60
C ILE A 132 7.96 -1.79 10.45
N THR A 133 7.51 -1.09 11.49
CA THR A 133 7.30 0.35 11.50
C THR A 133 8.32 1.08 12.35
N GLN A 134 8.55 2.36 12.06
CA GLN A 134 9.44 3.19 12.89
C GLN A 134 8.88 3.34 14.32
N GLN A 135 7.56 3.45 14.47
CA GLN A 135 6.94 3.55 15.79
C GLN A 135 7.10 2.26 16.60
N GLY A 136 7.05 1.09 15.95
CA GLY A 136 7.40 -0.19 16.56
C GLY A 136 8.85 -0.19 17.08
N GLN A 137 9.81 0.28 16.28
CA GLN A 137 11.22 0.42 16.68
C GLN A 137 11.37 1.34 17.90
N GLU A 138 10.75 2.52 17.87
CA GLU A 138 10.77 3.49 18.98
C GLU A 138 10.14 2.90 20.25
N THR A 139 9.04 2.16 20.10
CA THR A 139 8.36 1.51 21.23
C THR A 139 9.22 0.40 21.82
N LEU A 140 9.83 -0.45 20.98
CA LEU A 140 10.75 -1.51 21.43
C LEU A 140 11.95 -0.91 22.17
N LEU A 141 12.57 0.13 21.61
CA LEU A 141 13.71 0.80 22.22
C LEU A 141 13.33 1.42 23.58
N LYS A 142 12.17 2.09 23.65
CA LYS A 142 11.64 2.63 24.91
C LYS A 142 11.42 1.53 25.94
N THR A 143 10.81 0.41 25.56
CA THR A 143 10.57 -0.73 26.46
C THR A 143 11.87 -1.36 26.96
N LEU A 144 12.93 -1.37 26.16
CA LEU A 144 14.24 -1.89 26.56
C LEU A 144 15.00 -0.96 27.52
N ILE A 145 14.92 0.36 27.31
CA ILE A 145 15.66 1.35 28.10
C ILE A 145 14.94 1.68 29.40
N ASP A 146 13.60 1.81 29.36
CA ASP A 146 12.77 2.18 30.49
C ASP A 146 11.55 1.26 30.58
N PRO A 147 11.71 0.04 31.10
CA PRO A 147 10.63 -0.92 31.27
C PRO A 147 9.70 -0.48 32.42
N GLN A 148 8.80 0.46 32.14
CA GLN A 148 7.74 0.87 33.06
C GLN A 148 6.59 -0.17 33.08
N MET A 149 6.88 -1.39 33.51
CA MET A 149 5.90 -2.49 33.52
C MET A 149 5.80 -3.12 34.90
N SER A 150 4.57 -3.31 35.36
CA SER A 150 4.27 -4.09 36.56
C SER A 150 4.50 -5.59 36.32
N LYS A 151 4.71 -6.35 37.41
CA LYS A 151 4.88 -7.82 37.33
C LYS A 151 3.70 -8.50 36.60
N THR A 152 2.48 -8.03 36.82
CA THR A 152 1.28 -8.57 36.18
C THR A 152 1.26 -8.31 34.68
N GLU A 153 1.69 -7.12 34.23
CA GLU A 153 1.83 -6.79 32.81
C GLU A 153 2.89 -7.63 32.13
N ILE A 154 4.05 -7.82 32.77
CA ILE A 154 5.14 -8.67 32.25
C ILE A 154 4.64 -10.10 32.05
N LEU A 155 3.94 -10.67 33.04
CA LEU A 155 3.38 -12.03 32.94
C LEU A 155 2.33 -12.13 31.83
N ASN A 156 1.49 -11.12 31.65
CA ASN A 156 0.50 -11.08 30.57
C ASN A 156 1.16 -11.03 29.20
N GLN A 157 2.21 -10.22 29.02
CA GLN A 157 2.98 -10.16 27.78
C GLN A 157 3.68 -11.50 27.48
N GLN A 158 4.31 -12.12 28.48
CA GLN A 158 4.95 -13.42 28.32
C GLN A 158 3.95 -14.51 27.90
N ASN A 159 2.75 -14.52 28.48
CA ASN A 159 1.69 -15.45 28.09
C ASN A 159 1.24 -15.19 26.64
N LEU A 160 1.07 -13.93 26.26
CA LEU A 160 0.71 -13.55 24.89
C LEU A 160 1.78 -13.98 23.89
N ILE A 161 3.07 -13.75 24.19
CA ILE A 161 4.20 -14.20 23.36
C ILE A 161 4.19 -15.74 23.23
N ARG A 162 3.95 -16.47 24.33
CA ARG A 162 3.88 -17.93 24.31
C ARG A 162 2.76 -18.43 23.41
N ASP A 163 1.59 -17.80 23.46
CA ASP A 163 0.47 -18.12 22.59
C ASP A 163 0.75 -17.79 21.13
N LEU A 164 1.36 -16.62 20.87
CA LEU A 164 1.80 -16.20 19.54
C LEU A 164 2.79 -17.17 18.91
N ASN A 165 3.72 -17.69 19.72
CA ASN A 165 4.76 -18.61 19.27
C ASN A 165 4.20 -19.96 18.80
N LYS A 166 2.98 -20.36 19.22
CA LYS A 166 2.30 -21.55 18.67
C LYS A 166 2.11 -21.44 17.15
N ASN A 167 1.90 -20.23 16.64
CA ASN A 167 1.76 -19.92 15.22
C ASN A 167 2.96 -19.12 14.68
N TRP A 168 4.19 -19.47 15.11
CA TRP A 168 5.42 -18.75 14.73
C TRP A 168 5.56 -18.51 13.22
N TRP A 169 5.15 -19.48 12.38
CA TRP A 169 5.27 -19.36 10.93
C TRP A 169 4.38 -18.26 10.34
N SER A 170 3.21 -18.00 10.95
CA SER A 170 2.35 -16.90 10.55
C SER A 170 2.99 -15.56 10.88
N LEU A 171 3.66 -15.45 12.03
CA LEU A 171 4.43 -14.25 12.39
C LEU A 171 5.61 -14.03 11.45
N VAL A 172 6.33 -15.09 11.10
CA VAL A 172 7.40 -14.99 10.10
C VAL A 172 6.86 -14.52 8.77
N LYS A 173 5.73 -15.05 8.28
CA LYS A 173 5.10 -14.54 7.04
C LYS A 173 4.80 -13.04 7.10
N LEU A 174 4.34 -12.52 8.25
CA LEU A 174 4.12 -11.07 8.44
C LEU A 174 5.44 -10.31 8.33
N ARG A 175 6.51 -10.78 8.98
CA ARG A 175 7.84 -10.16 8.92
C ARG A 175 8.42 -10.19 7.50
N LEU A 176 8.16 -11.24 6.73
CA LEU A 176 8.59 -11.36 5.34
C LEU A 176 7.88 -10.38 4.40
N GLN A 177 6.71 -9.87 4.80
CA GLN A 177 5.99 -8.85 4.04
C GLN A 177 6.51 -7.44 4.29
N LYS A 178 7.57 -7.29 5.11
CA LYS A 178 8.33 -6.03 5.22
C LYS A 178 8.69 -5.56 3.81
N SER A 179 8.06 -4.48 3.38
CA SER A 179 8.33 -3.81 2.12
C SER A 179 9.83 -3.55 2.02
N GLN A 180 10.45 -3.71 0.84
CA GLN A 180 11.88 -3.43 0.61
C GLN A 180 12.24 -1.93 0.75
N GLY A 181 11.45 -1.16 1.50
CA GLY A 181 11.63 0.27 1.72
C GLY A 181 12.07 0.60 3.15
N LYS A 182 12.21 1.91 3.39
CA LYS A 182 12.33 2.45 4.75
C LYS A 182 11.13 1.99 5.59
N PRO A 183 11.32 1.72 6.90
CA PRO A 183 10.20 1.39 7.78
C PRO A 183 9.11 2.46 7.63
N ALA A 184 7.84 2.03 7.62
CA ALA A 184 6.74 2.98 7.51
C ALA A 184 6.86 4.01 8.63
N ASN A 185 6.98 5.29 8.25
CA ASN A 185 6.99 6.38 9.21
C ASN A 185 5.55 6.74 9.55
N LEU A 186 5.03 6.02 10.55
CA LEU A 186 3.65 6.18 11.04
C LEU A 186 3.36 7.58 11.56
N GLN A 187 4.35 8.31 12.07
CA GLN A 187 4.16 9.70 12.51
C GLN A 187 3.92 10.64 11.32
N GLN A 188 4.65 10.42 10.22
CA GLN A 188 4.40 11.14 8.97
C GLN A 188 3.03 10.75 8.39
N THR A 189 2.68 9.46 8.39
CA THR A 189 1.34 8.99 8.00
C THR A 189 0.23 9.67 8.79
N LEU A 190 0.43 9.81 10.10
CA LEU A 190 -0.54 10.42 11.01
C LEU A 190 -0.71 11.91 10.73
N LYS A 191 0.41 12.64 10.54
CA LYS A 191 0.38 14.06 10.14
C LYS A 191 -0.30 14.25 8.79
N ASP A 192 -0.04 13.36 7.85
CA ASP A 192 -0.59 13.43 6.50
C ASP A 192 -2.08 13.05 6.46
N VAL A 193 -2.51 12.09 7.28
CA VAL A 193 -3.93 11.72 7.45
C VAL A 193 -4.72 12.77 8.23
N GLN A 194 -4.10 13.47 9.18
CA GLN A 194 -4.77 14.55 9.94
C GLN A 194 -5.01 15.78 9.07
N ARG A 195 -4.13 16.04 8.09
CA ARG A 195 -4.32 17.13 7.13
C ARG A 195 -5.37 16.75 6.09
N SER A 196 -6.19 17.72 5.69
CA SER A 196 -7.08 17.55 4.55
C SER A 196 -6.25 17.22 3.30
N ILE A 197 -6.58 16.12 2.62
CA ILE A 197 -5.95 15.74 1.33
C ILE A 197 -6.36 16.75 0.25
N VAL A 198 -7.39 17.52 0.54
CA VAL A 198 -8.14 18.35 -0.37
C VAL A 198 -7.93 19.84 -0.04
N GLY A 199 -7.79 20.69 -1.06
CA GLY A 199 -7.63 22.14 -0.88
C GLY A 199 -8.91 22.82 -0.40
N MET A 200 -8.78 24.01 0.21
CA MET A 200 -9.88 24.77 0.83
C MET A 200 -11.07 25.05 -0.10
N HIS A 201 -10.82 25.13 -1.42
CA HIS A 201 -11.83 25.44 -2.43
C HIS A 201 -12.43 24.21 -3.12
N PHE A 202 -12.02 23.00 -2.76
CA PHE A 202 -12.40 21.79 -3.51
C PHE A 202 -13.90 21.54 -3.53
N HIS A 203 -14.61 21.74 -2.42
CA HIS A 203 -16.07 21.55 -2.41
C HIS A 203 -16.78 22.52 -3.36
N LYS A 204 -16.30 23.77 -3.45
CA LYS A 204 -16.82 24.75 -4.42
C LYS A 204 -16.51 24.30 -5.86
N ILE A 205 -15.29 23.86 -6.12
CA ILE A 205 -14.85 23.38 -7.45
C ILE A 205 -15.61 22.11 -7.85
N LEU A 206 -15.87 21.19 -6.91
CA LEU A 206 -16.65 19.98 -7.11
C LEU A 206 -18.10 20.32 -7.49
N ILE A 207 -18.74 21.25 -6.78
CA ILE A 207 -20.10 21.72 -7.10
C ILE A 207 -20.14 22.34 -8.50
N ILE A 208 -19.15 23.15 -8.87
CA ILE A 208 -19.04 23.74 -10.21
C ILE A 208 -18.85 22.66 -11.28
N HIS A 209 -18.03 21.63 -11.02
CA HIS A 209 -17.85 20.53 -11.97
C HIS A 209 -19.15 19.74 -12.16
N ILE A 210 -19.86 19.43 -11.07
CA ILE A 210 -21.14 18.70 -11.14
C ILE A 210 -22.20 19.55 -11.85
N SER A 211 -22.27 20.86 -11.57
CA SER A 211 -23.25 21.75 -12.21
C SER A 211 -22.97 21.93 -13.71
N LEU A 212 -21.71 22.15 -14.11
CA LEU A 212 -21.31 22.23 -15.52
C LEU A 212 -21.58 20.91 -16.25
N PHE A 213 -21.30 19.78 -15.61
CA PHE A 213 -21.59 18.45 -16.15
C PHE A 213 -23.10 18.23 -16.35
N LEU A 214 -23.93 18.57 -15.37
CA LEU A 214 -25.39 18.46 -15.49
C LEU A 214 -25.93 19.39 -16.59
N LEU A 215 -25.42 20.62 -16.66
CA LEU A 215 -25.82 21.60 -17.66
C LEU A 215 -25.45 21.15 -19.09
N MET A 216 -24.28 20.52 -19.25
CA MET A 216 -23.87 19.90 -20.51
C MET A 216 -24.83 18.79 -20.94
N TRP A 217 -25.18 17.86 -20.04
CA TRP A 217 -26.11 16.77 -20.36
C TRP A 217 -27.54 17.27 -20.63
N LEU A 218 -27.99 18.28 -19.90
CA LEU A 218 -29.29 18.92 -20.15
C LEU A 218 -29.31 19.60 -21.52
N ALA A 219 -28.24 20.30 -21.92
CA ALA A 219 -28.15 20.91 -23.23
C ALA A 219 -28.14 19.87 -24.36
N ILE A 220 -27.41 18.77 -24.20
CA ILE A 220 -27.42 17.64 -25.15
C ILE A 220 -28.83 17.04 -25.25
N GLY A 221 -29.47 16.74 -24.12
CA GLY A 221 -30.83 16.21 -24.08
C GLY A 221 -31.85 17.13 -24.74
N TYR A 222 -31.75 18.44 -24.48
CA TYR A 222 -32.62 19.44 -25.10
C TYR A 222 -32.45 19.52 -26.62
N THR A 223 -31.20 19.50 -27.12
CA THR A 223 -30.93 19.51 -28.57
C THR A 223 -31.48 18.27 -29.27
N LEU A 224 -31.37 17.10 -28.65
CA LEU A 224 -31.90 15.84 -29.18
C LEU A 224 -33.43 15.82 -29.23
N LEU A 225 -34.10 16.41 -28.24
CA LEU A 225 -35.57 16.43 -28.15
C LEU A 225 -36.22 17.49 -29.05
N THR A 226 -35.58 18.65 -29.21
CA THR A 226 -36.19 19.81 -29.91
C THR A 226 -35.65 20.04 -31.32
N GLY A 227 -34.59 19.33 -31.73
CA GLY A 227 -33.93 19.53 -33.03
C GLY A 227 -33.27 20.91 -33.19
N THR A 228 -33.12 21.66 -32.11
CA THR A 228 -32.55 23.00 -32.12
C THR A 228 -31.03 22.95 -32.36
N LYS A 229 -30.51 23.92 -33.14
CA LYS A 229 -29.06 24.06 -33.42
C LYS A 229 -28.27 24.69 -32.27
N LEU A 230 -28.63 24.39 -31.02
CA LEU A 230 -27.74 24.69 -29.91
C LEU A 230 -26.48 23.86 -30.12
N ASN A 231 -25.30 24.48 -30.01
CA ASN A 231 -24.03 23.79 -30.28
C ASN A 231 -23.49 23.17 -28.98
N PRO A 232 -23.76 21.89 -28.66
CA PRO A 232 -23.30 21.24 -27.42
C PRO A 232 -21.77 21.19 -27.34
N ILE A 233 -21.08 21.32 -28.48
CA ILE A 233 -19.62 21.33 -28.57
C ILE A 233 -19.03 22.54 -27.83
N ALA A 234 -19.71 23.70 -27.84
CA ALA A 234 -19.22 24.89 -27.15
C ALA A 234 -19.21 24.67 -25.62
N LEU A 235 -20.28 24.11 -25.06
CA LEU A 235 -20.37 23.79 -23.63
C LEU A 235 -19.39 22.69 -23.22
N PHE A 236 -19.21 21.68 -24.08
CA PHE A 236 -18.21 20.63 -23.87
C PHE A 236 -16.77 21.21 -23.87
N THR A 237 -16.47 22.13 -24.79
CA THR A 237 -15.16 22.80 -24.84
C THR A 237 -14.92 23.64 -23.58
N ILE A 238 -15.92 24.37 -23.09
CA ILE A 238 -15.83 25.13 -21.84
C ILE A 238 -15.60 24.20 -20.64
N TYR A 239 -16.33 23.09 -20.56
CA TYR A 239 -16.14 22.07 -19.52
C TYR A 239 -14.73 21.47 -19.55
N LEU A 240 -14.23 21.10 -20.74
CA LEU A 240 -12.88 20.56 -20.89
C LEU A 240 -11.80 21.56 -20.49
N LEU A 241 -11.90 22.82 -20.92
CA LEU A 241 -10.95 23.87 -20.56
C LEU A 241 -10.95 24.12 -19.04
N PHE A 242 -12.13 24.12 -18.42
CA PHE A 242 -12.25 24.26 -16.97
C PHE A 242 -11.61 23.07 -16.24
N SER A 243 -11.90 21.84 -16.68
CA SER A 243 -11.35 20.63 -16.07
C SER A 243 -9.82 20.52 -16.22
N LEU A 244 -9.27 20.93 -17.37
CA LEU A 244 -7.82 21.01 -17.59
C LEU A 244 -7.17 22.04 -16.64
N SER A 245 -7.81 23.19 -16.44
CA SER A 245 -7.30 24.27 -15.59
C SER A 245 -7.25 23.88 -14.10
N THR A 246 -8.16 23.01 -13.65
CA THR A 246 -8.26 22.61 -12.24
C THR A 246 -7.58 21.27 -11.93
N ARG A 247 -6.96 20.63 -12.94
CA ARG A 247 -6.28 19.32 -12.82
C ARG A 247 -5.17 19.31 -11.76
N SER A 248 -4.42 20.40 -11.61
CA SER A 248 -3.36 20.53 -10.62
C SER A 248 -3.85 20.30 -9.18
N ASN A 249 -5.09 20.70 -8.88
CA ASN A 249 -5.68 20.57 -7.56
C ASN A 249 -5.94 19.11 -7.21
N VAL A 250 -6.45 18.34 -8.18
CA VAL A 250 -6.70 16.89 -8.04
C VAL A 250 -5.39 16.11 -8.01
N ALA A 251 -4.43 16.44 -8.89
CA ALA A 251 -3.12 15.78 -8.91
C ALA A 251 -2.35 15.93 -7.58
N SER A 252 -2.52 17.05 -6.88
CA SER A 252 -1.94 17.25 -5.53
C SER A 252 -2.61 16.40 -4.46
N ALA A 253 -3.92 16.20 -4.57
CA ALA A 253 -4.71 15.33 -3.69
C ALA A 253 -4.41 13.86 -3.97
N PHE A 254 -4.25 13.50 -5.25
CA PHE A 254 -3.83 12.17 -5.70
C PHE A 254 -2.52 11.75 -5.08
N ARG A 255 -1.47 12.58 -5.20
CA ARG A 255 -0.14 12.28 -4.64
C ARG A 255 -0.21 12.03 -3.14
N ARG A 256 -0.89 12.90 -2.39
CA ARG A 256 -1.07 12.75 -0.94
C ARG A 256 -1.88 11.51 -0.58
N ALA A 257 -2.97 11.25 -1.27
CA ALA A 257 -3.77 10.03 -1.09
C ALA A 257 -2.94 8.77 -1.39
N HIS A 258 -2.11 8.82 -2.43
CA HIS A 258 -1.22 7.73 -2.80
C HIS A 258 -0.20 7.43 -1.71
N ASP A 259 0.49 8.45 -1.20
CA ASP A 259 1.50 8.31 -0.14
C ASP A 259 0.90 7.72 1.14
N ILE A 260 -0.26 8.25 1.58
CA ILE A 260 -1.00 7.72 2.72
C ILE A 260 -1.38 6.26 2.46
N SER A 261 -1.94 5.95 1.28
CA SER A 261 -2.37 4.60 0.97
C SER A 261 -1.22 3.60 1.00
N GLN A 262 -0.05 3.95 0.46
CA GLN A 262 1.13 3.10 0.48
C GLN A 262 1.58 2.78 1.90
N GLN A 263 1.60 3.79 2.77
CA GLN A 263 2.02 3.62 4.16
C GLN A 263 1.03 2.78 4.97
N VAL A 264 -0.27 3.05 4.84
CA VAL A 264 -1.29 2.30 5.59
C VAL A 264 -1.48 0.88 5.04
N LEU A 265 -1.33 0.66 3.72
CA LEU A 265 -1.41 -0.68 3.13
C LEU A 265 -0.26 -1.59 3.56
N GLN A 266 0.90 -1.06 3.95
CA GLN A 266 1.97 -1.87 4.54
C GLN A 266 1.53 -2.54 5.86
N LEU A 267 0.60 -1.94 6.59
CA LEU A 267 0.05 -2.49 7.83
C LEU A 267 -1.07 -3.51 7.59
N SER A 268 -1.60 -3.60 6.35
CA SER A 268 -2.79 -4.41 6.04
C SER A 268 -2.65 -5.87 6.47
N HIS A 269 -1.45 -6.44 6.36
CA HIS A 269 -1.21 -7.82 6.75
C HIS A 269 -1.19 -8.03 8.26
N ILE A 270 -0.61 -7.08 9.02
CA ILE A 270 -0.62 -7.10 10.49
C ILE A 270 -2.07 -6.97 10.99
N ILE A 271 -2.81 -6.03 10.42
CA ILE A 271 -4.21 -5.79 10.74
C ILE A 271 -5.06 -7.02 10.43
N GLN A 272 -4.87 -7.63 9.25
CA GLN A 272 -5.56 -8.87 8.88
C GLN A 272 -5.25 -10.00 9.87
N PHE A 273 -4.00 -10.12 10.34
CA PHE A 273 -3.62 -11.13 11.32
C PHE A 273 -4.33 -10.93 12.66
N ILE A 274 -4.36 -9.69 13.18
CA ILE A 274 -5.05 -9.33 14.41
C ILE A 274 -6.56 -9.60 14.28
N GLU A 275 -7.19 -9.17 13.18
CA GLU A 275 -8.61 -9.40 12.95
C GLU A 275 -8.98 -10.89 12.82
N THR A 276 -8.09 -11.71 12.24
CA THR A 276 -8.30 -13.17 12.13
C THR A 276 -8.25 -13.85 13.50
N HIS A 277 -7.44 -13.32 14.43
CA HIS A 277 -7.30 -13.85 15.79
C HIS A 277 -8.17 -13.11 16.83
N LYS A 278 -9.18 -12.36 16.39
CA LYS A 278 -10.08 -11.56 17.24
C LYS A 278 -10.76 -12.32 18.39
N ASN A 279 -10.96 -13.63 18.24
CA ASN A 279 -11.63 -14.47 19.24
C ASN A 279 -10.71 -14.83 20.42
N HIS A 280 -9.41 -14.51 20.31
CA HIS A 280 -8.48 -14.74 21.41
C HIS A 280 -8.68 -13.67 22.50
N PRO A 281 -8.92 -14.04 23.77
CA PRO A 281 -9.31 -13.11 24.83
C PRO A 281 -8.23 -12.05 25.12
N LEU A 282 -6.95 -12.39 24.93
CA LEU A 282 -5.86 -11.42 25.08
C LEU A 282 -5.79 -10.41 23.92
N PHE A 283 -6.16 -10.82 22.69
CA PHE A 283 -6.16 -9.92 21.53
C PHE A 283 -7.33 -8.93 21.58
N SER A 284 -8.51 -9.40 21.96
CA SER A 284 -9.69 -8.52 22.08
C SER A 284 -9.51 -7.44 23.14
N LYS A 285 -8.75 -7.73 24.21
CA LYS A 285 -8.43 -6.77 25.27
C LYS A 285 -7.40 -5.71 24.86
N HIS A 286 -6.36 -6.08 24.10
CA HIS A 286 -5.25 -5.17 23.76
C HIS A 286 -5.47 -4.42 22.42
N PHE A 287 -6.26 -4.97 21.48
CA PHE A 287 -6.45 -4.41 20.13
C PHE A 287 -7.89 -3.94 19.86
N THR A 288 -8.53 -3.37 20.88
CA THR A 288 -9.94 -2.97 20.84
C THR A 288 -10.24 -2.00 19.70
N SER A 289 -9.38 -0.99 19.48
CA SER A 289 -9.64 0.06 18.49
C SER A 289 -9.49 -0.47 17.07
N CYS A 290 -8.49 -1.34 16.84
CA CYS A 290 -8.32 -2.03 15.56
C CYS A 290 -9.55 -2.87 15.19
N LEU A 291 -10.08 -3.64 16.16
CA LEU A 291 -11.22 -4.53 15.95
C LEU A 291 -12.55 -3.78 15.79
N GLN A 292 -12.77 -2.71 16.55
CA GLN A 292 -13.98 -1.89 16.46
C GLN A 292 -14.10 -1.18 15.10
N LEU A 293 -12.99 -0.72 14.53
CA LEU A 293 -12.98 0.01 13.26
C LEU A 293 -13.16 -0.92 12.04
N LYS A 294 -12.97 -2.24 12.21
CA LYS A 294 -12.86 -3.21 11.10
C LYS A 294 -11.90 -2.68 10.04
N LEU A 295 -10.71 -2.30 10.49
CA LEU A 295 -9.75 -1.53 9.73
C LEU A 295 -9.41 -2.21 8.40
N GLN A 296 -9.36 -3.56 8.34
CA GLN A 296 -9.15 -4.28 7.08
C GLN A 296 -10.19 -3.94 6.02
N ARG A 297 -11.46 -3.78 6.39
CA ARG A 297 -12.52 -3.38 5.45
C ARG A 297 -12.30 -1.95 4.96
N GLN A 298 -11.84 -1.06 5.83
CA GLN A 298 -11.53 0.33 5.45
C GLN A 298 -10.30 0.40 4.54
N LEU A 299 -9.28 -0.43 4.77
CA LEU A 299 -8.12 -0.55 3.87
C LEU A 299 -8.50 -1.11 2.51
N ASN A 300 -9.37 -2.12 2.46
CA ASN A 300 -9.88 -2.65 1.21
C ASN A 300 -10.68 -1.60 0.43
N LYS A 301 -11.45 -0.73 1.11
CA LYS A 301 -12.13 0.41 0.48
C LYS A 301 -11.12 1.41 -0.08
N LEU A 302 -10.11 1.79 0.71
CA LEU A 302 -9.05 2.68 0.25
C LEU A 302 -8.33 2.10 -0.97
N GLN A 303 -7.95 0.82 -0.94
CA GLN A 303 -7.29 0.16 -2.06
C GLN A 303 -8.14 0.18 -3.33
N ARG A 304 -9.47 -0.01 -3.21
CA ARG A 304 -10.39 0.12 -4.34
C ARG A 304 -10.37 1.55 -4.88
N TYR A 305 -10.53 2.56 -4.03
CA TYR A 305 -10.48 3.97 -4.45
C TYR A 305 -9.16 4.31 -5.13
N MET A 306 -8.02 3.87 -4.58
CA MET A 306 -6.71 4.09 -5.19
C MET A 306 -6.54 3.38 -6.53
N THR A 307 -7.11 2.19 -6.70
CA THR A 307 -7.10 1.49 -7.99
C THR A 307 -7.88 2.30 -9.03
N PHE A 308 -9.03 2.84 -8.65
CA PHE A 308 -9.82 3.69 -9.55
C PHE A 308 -9.18 5.04 -9.82
N LEU A 309 -8.48 5.60 -8.84
CA LEU A 309 -7.77 6.87 -8.96
C LEU A 309 -6.47 6.73 -9.78
N SER A 310 -5.85 5.53 -9.80
CA SER A 310 -4.67 5.25 -10.62
C SER A 310 -4.91 5.37 -12.13
N VAL A 311 -6.17 5.40 -12.55
CA VAL A 311 -6.59 5.64 -13.93
C VAL A 311 -6.22 7.06 -14.41
N GLU A 312 -6.06 8.02 -13.49
CA GLU A 312 -5.58 9.39 -13.77
C GLU A 312 -4.19 9.39 -14.44
N GLY A 313 -3.38 8.35 -14.19
CA GLY A 313 -2.07 8.17 -14.82
C GLY A 313 -2.13 7.93 -16.35
N HIS A 314 -3.31 7.67 -16.91
CA HIS A 314 -3.52 7.45 -18.34
C HIS A 314 -4.36 8.57 -18.97
N PRO A 315 -3.75 9.53 -19.69
CA PRO A 315 -4.43 10.71 -20.22
C PRO A 315 -5.68 10.41 -21.07
N MET A 316 -5.61 9.34 -21.88
CA MET A 316 -6.71 8.93 -22.75
C MET A 316 -7.90 8.38 -21.97
N VAL A 317 -7.64 7.55 -20.96
CA VAL A 317 -8.69 6.95 -20.12
C VAL A 317 -9.32 8.01 -19.23
N HIS A 318 -8.50 8.92 -18.69
CA HIS A 318 -8.97 10.10 -17.96
C HIS A 318 -9.92 10.95 -18.82
N LEU A 319 -9.57 11.24 -20.08
CA LEU A 319 -10.45 12.04 -20.95
C LEU A 319 -11.80 11.36 -21.19
N VAL A 320 -11.80 10.06 -21.49
CA VAL A 320 -13.04 9.30 -21.71
C VAL A 320 -13.90 9.24 -20.45
N LEU A 321 -13.33 8.87 -19.31
CA LEU A 321 -14.07 8.77 -18.04
C LEU A 321 -14.60 10.13 -17.59
N ASN A 322 -13.77 11.17 -17.67
CA ASN A 322 -14.14 12.52 -17.25
C ASN A 322 -15.18 13.18 -18.18
N SER A 323 -15.32 12.67 -19.42
CA SER A 323 -16.42 13.04 -20.32
C SER A 323 -17.75 12.42 -19.90
N ILE A 324 -17.73 11.21 -19.33
CA ILE A 324 -18.93 10.50 -18.85
C ILE A 324 -19.34 10.99 -17.46
N CYS A 325 -18.40 11.35 -16.60
CA CYS A 325 -18.66 11.78 -15.22
C CYS A 325 -17.39 12.44 -14.65
N PRO A 326 -17.47 13.48 -13.79
CA PRO A 326 -16.30 14.08 -13.12
C PRO A 326 -15.69 13.14 -12.06
N TRP A 327 -15.12 12.04 -12.54
CA TRP A 327 -14.76 10.85 -11.80
C TRP A 327 -13.65 11.10 -10.79
N ASP A 328 -12.61 11.84 -11.17
CA ASP A 328 -11.44 12.07 -10.31
C ASP A 328 -11.80 12.90 -9.08
N TYR A 329 -12.71 13.87 -9.26
CA TYR A 329 -13.26 14.66 -8.17
C TYR A 329 -14.14 13.82 -7.23
N ILE A 330 -14.96 12.94 -7.79
CA ILE A 330 -15.83 12.05 -7.01
C ILE A 330 -14.99 11.07 -6.17
N ILE A 331 -13.97 10.45 -6.74
CA ILE A 331 -13.09 9.54 -5.98
C ILE A 331 -12.30 10.31 -4.94
N THR A 332 -11.74 11.46 -5.29
CA THR A 332 -11.01 12.30 -4.33
C THR A 332 -11.90 12.67 -3.15
N PHE A 333 -13.19 12.94 -3.38
CA PHE A 333 -14.17 13.14 -2.32
C PHE A 333 -14.38 11.87 -1.46
N PHE A 334 -14.48 10.68 -2.06
CA PHE A 334 -14.60 9.43 -1.30
C PHE A 334 -13.36 9.10 -0.48
N VAL A 335 -12.17 9.42 -1.00
CA VAL A 335 -10.90 9.28 -0.26
C VAL A 335 -10.85 10.25 0.92
N GLU A 336 -11.26 11.50 0.73
CA GLU A 336 -11.34 12.49 1.81
C GLU A 336 -12.36 12.09 2.89
N ARG A 337 -13.52 11.55 2.48
CA ARG A 337 -14.52 11.01 3.43
C ARG A 337 -13.99 9.81 4.19
N TRP A 338 -13.25 8.92 3.54
CA TRP A 338 -12.57 7.80 4.21
C TRP A 338 -11.56 8.33 5.23
N ARG A 339 -10.75 9.32 4.86
CA ARG A 339 -9.78 9.96 5.76
C ARG A 339 -10.48 10.50 7.00
N GLN A 340 -11.55 11.28 6.85
CA GLN A 340 -12.31 11.84 7.96
C GLN A 340 -12.86 10.77 8.92
N GLN A 341 -13.28 9.61 8.41
CA GLN A 341 -13.78 8.50 9.25
C GLN A 341 -12.68 7.80 10.05
N VAL A 342 -11.45 7.82 9.54
CA VAL A 342 -10.32 7.07 10.11
C VAL A 342 -9.39 7.98 10.93
N ALA A 343 -9.29 9.26 10.59
CA ALA A 343 -8.31 10.20 11.14
C ALA A 343 -8.33 10.28 12.66
N ASP A 344 -9.51 10.31 13.28
CA ASP A 344 -9.63 10.44 14.75
C ASP A 344 -9.17 9.18 15.50
N LYS A 345 -9.38 8.01 14.88
CA LYS A 345 -9.11 6.70 15.52
C LYS A 345 -7.77 6.11 15.13
N LEU A 346 -7.18 6.58 14.02
CA LEU A 346 -5.91 6.11 13.50
C LEU A 346 -4.74 6.24 14.52
N PRO A 347 -4.58 7.33 15.29
CA PRO A 347 -3.52 7.43 16.29
C PRO A 347 -3.49 6.26 17.26
N LYS A 348 -4.67 5.92 17.81
CA LYS A 348 -4.82 4.83 18.77
C LYS A 348 -4.56 3.45 18.15
N VAL A 349 -5.05 3.25 16.93
CA VAL A 349 -4.76 2.05 16.14
C VAL A 349 -3.25 1.90 15.89
N LEU A 350 -2.56 2.97 15.49
CA LEU A 350 -1.12 2.91 15.21
C LEU A 350 -0.32 2.61 16.48
N SER A 351 -0.72 3.17 17.63
CA SER A 351 -0.09 2.81 18.92
C SER A 351 -0.34 1.35 19.31
N GLU A 352 -1.56 0.83 19.08
CA GLU A 352 -1.87 -0.58 19.32
C GLU A 352 -1.03 -1.48 18.40
N LEU A 353 -0.90 -1.14 17.12
CA LEU A 353 -0.05 -1.88 16.16
C LEU A 353 1.43 -1.84 16.55
N ALA A 354 1.95 -0.69 16.99
CA ALA A 354 3.33 -0.58 17.46
C ALA A 354 3.57 -1.48 18.68
N GLN A 355 2.64 -1.55 19.63
CA GLN A 355 2.71 -2.48 20.76
C GLN A 355 2.68 -3.94 20.31
N PHE A 356 1.87 -4.29 19.30
CA PHE A 356 1.86 -5.63 18.73
C PHE A 356 3.22 -6.00 18.10
N GLU A 357 3.86 -5.07 17.40
CA GLU A 357 5.17 -5.30 16.79
C GLU A 357 6.26 -5.58 17.82
N VAL A 358 6.19 -4.97 19.01
CA VAL A 358 7.11 -5.26 20.13
C VAL A 358 6.94 -6.69 20.66
N LEU A 359 5.72 -7.23 20.59
CA LEU A 359 5.40 -8.59 21.06
C LEU A 359 5.70 -9.67 20.01
N MET A 360 5.94 -9.27 18.76
CA MET A 360 6.21 -10.18 17.65
C MET A 360 7.67 -10.60 17.63
#